data_AF-A0A803QM32-F1
#
_entry.id   AF-A0A803QM32-F1
#
_cell.length_a   1.000
_cell.length_b   1.000
_cell.length_c   1.000
_cell.angle_alpha   90.00
_cell.angle_beta   90.00
_cell.angle_gamma   90.00
#
_symmetry.space_group_name_H-M   'P 1'
#
loop_
_entity.id
_entity.type
_entity.pdbx_description
1 polymer ?
#
loop_
_entity_poly.entity_id
_entity_poly.type
_entity_poly.pdbx_seq_one_letter_code
_entity_poly.pdbx_strand_id
1 'polypeptide(L)'
;MKKLKSYYMHLRQPQSIERKWIFPLAIGSIVSLFLLFLTTLTSSDGTPLLPFYRSFTAYSSVFVESKLKPVPVSNLPPPPRFAYLVSGSNGDGKMLKRTLEALYHPRNSYVVHLDLESPPQERLDLQNYVNDHPTFKKFGNVRMITKANLVTYRGPTMVANTLHAAAILLKEGGDWDWFINLSASDYPLVTQDDLLHTFSYLPRDLNFIDHTSNIGWKEYQRAKPIIVDPGLYMTKKEDVFWVTQRRSVPTAFKLFTG
;
A
#
# COMPACT_ATOMS: atom_id res chain seq x y z
N MET A 1 41.15 0.09 74.74
CA MET A 1 41.81 1.40 74.50
C MET A 1 41.39 1.95 73.15
N LYS A 2 40.78 3.15 73.18
CA LYS A 2 40.62 4.17 72.13
C LYS A 2 40.90 3.76 70.66
N LYS A 3 39.83 3.86 69.85
CA LYS A 3 39.74 4.30 68.44
C LYS A 3 38.96 3.31 67.57
N LEU A 4 37.63 3.43 67.55
CA LEU A 4 36.78 3.07 66.39
C LEU A 4 35.31 3.46 66.61
N LYS A 5 35.06 4.65 67.18
CA LYS A 5 33.69 5.16 67.44
C LYS A 5 33.51 6.62 67.00
N SER A 6 34.21 7.01 65.93
CA SER A 6 34.18 8.38 65.38
C SER A 6 33.95 8.41 63.86
N TYR A 7 33.15 7.49 63.34
CA TYR A 7 32.80 7.45 61.90
C TYR A 7 31.28 7.52 61.63
N TYR A 8 30.46 7.86 62.63
CA TYR A 8 28.98 7.86 62.51
C TYR A 8 28.28 9.11 63.04
N MET A 9 28.94 10.27 63.08
CA MET A 9 28.33 11.52 63.58
C MET A 9 28.63 12.71 62.66
N HIS A 10 28.47 12.53 61.35
CA HIS A 10 28.41 13.66 60.42
C HIS A 10 27.61 13.26 59.18
N LEU A 11 26.28 13.29 59.29
CA LEU A 11 25.32 13.44 58.17
C LEU A 11 23.89 13.32 58.73
N ARG A 12 23.47 14.32 59.51
CA ARG A 12 22.05 14.61 59.70
C ARG A 12 21.86 16.07 60.13
N GLN A 13 21.77 16.94 59.14
CA GLN A 13 21.00 18.18 59.24
C GLN A 13 20.09 18.25 58.02
N PRO A 14 18.76 18.15 58.16
CA PRO A 14 17.87 18.49 57.08
C PRO A 14 17.81 20.01 56.97
N GLN A 15 18.42 20.58 55.93
CA GLN A 15 18.13 21.95 55.53
C GLN A 15 16.70 21.98 54.97
N SER A 16 15.77 22.53 55.75
CA SER A 16 14.45 22.91 55.24
C SER A 16 14.64 24.04 54.22
N ILE A 17 14.69 23.70 52.94
CA ILE A 17 14.61 24.70 51.86
C ILE A 17 13.22 25.32 51.95
N GLU A 18 13.15 26.54 52.50
CA GLU A 18 11.93 27.31 52.53
C GLU A 18 11.44 27.54 51.09
N ARG A 19 10.29 26.94 50.74
CA ARG A 19 9.60 26.98 49.44
C ARG A 19 9.02 28.36 49.08
N LYS A 20 9.64 29.45 49.54
CA LYS A 20 9.13 30.83 49.38
C LYS A 20 9.03 31.29 47.92
N TRP A 21 9.80 30.68 47.00
CA TRP A 21 9.77 30.99 45.56
C TRP A 21 8.63 30.30 44.79
N ILE A 22 7.98 29.29 45.37
CA ILE A 22 6.93 28.54 44.68
C ILE A 22 5.66 29.40 44.53
N PHE A 23 5.35 30.21 45.55
CA PHE A 23 4.17 31.09 45.53
C PHE A 23 4.24 32.18 44.44
N PRO A 24 5.31 32.98 44.29
CA PRO A 24 5.38 33.97 43.22
C PRO A 24 5.40 33.32 41.83
N LEU A 25 6.03 32.15 41.68
CA LEU A 25 6.04 31.41 40.41
C LEU A 25 4.65 30.87 40.03
N ALA A 26 3.92 30.31 41.01
CA ALA A 26 2.57 29.81 40.81
C ALA A 26 1.59 30.94 40.48
N ILE A 27 1.68 32.07 41.19
CA ILE A 27 0.86 33.26 40.92
C ILE A 27 1.17 33.80 39.51
N GLY A 28 2.44 33.93 39.15
CA GLY A 28 2.84 34.37 37.81
C GLY A 28 2.32 33.46 36.69
N SER A 29 2.37 32.14 36.91
CA SER A 29 1.84 31.15 35.96
C SER A 29 0.32 31.25 35.80
N ILE A 30 -0.42 31.39 36.91
CA ILE A 30 -1.88 31.54 36.90
C ILE A 30 -2.29 32.83 36.18
N VAL A 31 -1.60 33.95 36.43
CA VAL A 31 -1.88 35.22 35.77
C VAL A 31 -1.58 35.14 34.27
N SER A 32 -0.49 34.48 33.87
CA SER A 32 -0.14 34.27 32.45
C SER A 32 -1.19 33.43 31.72
N LEU A 33 -1.64 32.32 32.31
CA LEU A 33 -2.68 31.48 31.75
C LEU A 33 -4.04 32.20 31.68
N PHE A 34 -4.36 33.01 32.67
CA PHE A 34 -5.58 33.83 32.67
C PHE A 34 -5.56 34.90 31.57
N LEU A 35 -4.41 35.54 31.34
CA LEU A 35 -4.25 36.51 30.25
C LEU A 35 -4.34 35.85 28.87
N LEU A 36 -3.77 34.65 28.70
CA LEU A 36 -3.92 33.86 27.47
C LEU A 36 -5.37 33.41 27.24
N PHE A 37 -6.10 33.05 28.29
CA PHE A 37 -7.53 32.75 28.18
C PHE A 37 -8.33 33.99 27.78
N LEU A 38 -7.95 35.18 28.27
CA LEU A 38 -8.64 36.41 27.91
C LEU A 38 -8.44 36.81 26.43
N THR A 39 -7.33 36.41 25.79
CA THR A 39 -7.10 36.67 24.35
C THR A 39 -7.88 35.73 23.43
N THR A 40 -8.39 34.60 23.93
CA THR A 40 -9.23 33.68 23.15
C THR A 40 -10.72 33.96 23.28
N LEU A 41 -11.12 34.87 24.17
CA LEU A 41 -12.50 35.33 24.28
C LEU A 41 -12.86 36.24 23.10
N THR A 42 -13.67 35.70 22.20
CA THR A 42 -14.25 36.39 21.05
C THR A 42 -15.69 36.83 21.37
N SER A 43 -16.11 37.98 20.86
CA SER A 43 -17.52 38.39 20.93
C SER A 43 -18.39 37.48 20.04
N SER A 44 -19.71 37.56 20.19
CA SER A 44 -20.69 36.83 19.35
C SER A 44 -20.48 37.04 17.85
N ASP A 45 -19.85 38.15 17.44
CA ASP A 45 -19.56 38.49 16.05
C ASP A 45 -18.11 38.15 15.63
N GLY A 46 -17.38 37.39 16.47
CA GLY A 46 -16.05 36.86 16.17
C GLY A 46 -14.87 37.82 16.36
N THR A 47 -15.10 39.02 16.92
CA THR A 47 -14.01 40.00 17.16
C THR A 47 -13.38 39.78 18.54
N PRO A 48 -12.04 39.65 18.66
CA PRO A 48 -11.36 39.49 19.94
C PRO A 48 -11.42 40.78 20.77
N LEU A 49 -11.62 40.64 22.09
CA LEU A 49 -11.94 41.75 23.01
C LEU A 49 -10.76 42.66 23.41
N LEU A 50 -9.51 42.30 23.09
CA LEU A 50 -8.31 43.09 23.42
C LEU A 50 -7.71 43.77 22.16
N PRO A 51 -7.60 45.10 22.13
CA PRO A 51 -7.11 45.84 20.96
C PRO A 51 -5.59 45.91 21.00
N PHE A 52 -4.91 44.77 20.87
CA PHE A 52 -3.54 44.82 20.39
C PHE A 52 -3.63 45.25 18.94
N TYR A 53 -3.12 46.46 18.65
CA TYR A 53 -2.98 47.02 17.31
C TYR A 53 -2.31 45.99 16.39
N ARG A 54 -3.10 45.13 15.75
CA ARG A 54 -2.73 44.56 14.47
C ARG A 54 -2.83 45.73 13.52
N SER A 55 -1.69 46.26 13.11
CA SER A 55 -1.56 47.02 11.89
C SER A 55 -2.02 46.13 10.74
N PHE A 56 -3.33 45.98 10.57
CA PHE A 56 -3.95 45.57 9.33
C PHE A 56 -3.72 46.74 8.38
N THR A 57 -2.50 46.82 7.84
CA THR A 57 -2.39 47.35 6.49
C THR A 57 -3.34 46.48 5.68
N ALA A 58 -4.44 47.09 5.24
CA ALA A 58 -5.36 46.53 4.28
C ALA A 58 -4.63 46.40 2.92
N TYR A 59 -3.56 45.62 2.88
CA TYR A 59 -3.24 44.88 1.68
C TYR A 59 -4.37 43.87 1.59
N SER A 60 -5.36 44.22 0.77
CA SER A 60 -6.25 43.31 0.09
C SER A 60 -5.67 41.90 0.14
N SER A 61 -6.22 41.03 0.99
CA SER A 61 -6.12 39.60 0.73
C SER A 61 -6.82 39.44 -0.61
N VAL A 62 -6.05 39.55 -1.69
CA VAL A 62 -6.50 39.30 -3.05
C VAL A 62 -6.95 37.86 -3.01
N PHE A 63 -8.24 37.69 -2.78
CA PHE A 63 -8.90 36.42 -2.61
C PHE A 63 -8.61 35.67 -3.92
N VAL A 64 -7.77 34.64 -3.85
CA VAL A 64 -7.22 33.96 -5.04
C VAL A 64 -8.34 33.41 -5.92
N GLU A 65 -9.54 33.23 -5.35
CA GLU A 65 -10.80 32.94 -6.02
C GLU A 65 -11.04 33.76 -7.29
N SER A 66 -10.72 35.06 -7.31
CA SER A 66 -10.93 35.88 -8.51
C SER A 66 -9.96 35.53 -9.66
N LYS A 67 -8.89 34.79 -9.36
CA LYS A 67 -7.95 34.21 -10.33
C LYS A 67 -8.22 32.72 -10.60
N LEU A 68 -9.09 32.08 -9.82
CA LEU A 68 -9.52 30.70 -10.07
C LEU A 68 -10.52 30.71 -11.21
N LYS A 69 -10.05 30.39 -12.41
CA LYS A 69 -10.94 30.08 -13.52
C LYS A 69 -11.46 28.65 -13.31
N PRO A 70 -12.77 28.39 -13.44
CA PRO A 70 -13.28 27.03 -13.44
C PRO A 70 -12.57 26.26 -14.55
N VAL A 71 -11.95 25.14 -14.19
CA VAL A 71 -11.34 24.25 -15.18
C VAL A 71 -12.47 23.77 -16.08
N PRO A 72 -12.38 23.97 -17.41
CA PRO A 72 -13.41 23.50 -18.32
C PRO A 72 -13.64 22.00 -18.11
N VAL A 73 -14.91 21.58 -18.17
CA VAL A 73 -15.28 20.17 -18.07
C VAL A 73 -14.50 19.42 -19.15
N SER A 74 -13.66 18.48 -18.72
CA SER A 74 -12.86 17.69 -19.65
C SER A 74 -13.81 16.88 -20.54
N ASN A 75 -13.63 16.97 -21.86
CA ASN A 75 -14.32 16.11 -22.81
C ASN A 75 -13.75 14.68 -22.83
N LEU A 76 -12.72 14.40 -22.02
CA LEU A 76 -12.11 13.09 -21.93
C LEU A 76 -13.02 12.14 -21.13
N PRO A 77 -13.01 10.83 -21.49
CA PRO A 77 -13.67 9.83 -20.68
C PRO A 77 -13.11 9.84 -19.25
N PRO A 78 -13.88 9.35 -18.27
CA PRO A 78 -13.40 9.25 -16.90
C PRO A 78 -12.10 8.42 -16.85
N PRO A 79 -11.17 8.75 -15.94
CA PRO A 79 -9.91 8.02 -15.82
C PRO A 79 -10.17 6.53 -15.59
N PRO A 80 -9.31 5.65 -16.16
CA PRO A 80 -9.52 4.21 -16.05
C PRO A 80 -9.45 3.71 -14.61
N ARG A 81 -9.80 2.45 -14.46
CA ARG A 81 -9.64 1.68 -13.22
C ARG A 81 -8.84 0.43 -13.55
N PHE A 82 -7.71 0.28 -12.87
CA PHE A 82 -6.86 -0.90 -13.02
C PHE A 82 -7.19 -1.94 -11.96
N ALA A 83 -7.08 -3.20 -12.34
CA ALA A 83 -7.20 -4.34 -11.47
C ALA A 83 -5.84 -5.06 -11.41
N TYR A 84 -5.21 -5.04 -10.25
CA TYR A 84 -3.87 -5.60 -10.05
C TYR A 84 -3.93 -6.96 -9.37
N LEU A 85 -3.18 -7.93 -9.87
CA LEU A 85 -2.68 -9.04 -9.08
C LEU A 85 -1.24 -8.72 -8.68
N VAL A 86 -0.93 -8.77 -7.39
CA VAL A 86 0.45 -8.72 -6.88
C VAL A 86 0.74 -10.01 -6.13
N SER A 87 1.61 -10.85 -6.70
CA SER A 87 1.91 -12.21 -6.22
C SER A 87 3.35 -12.33 -5.74
N GLY A 88 3.58 -13.03 -4.63
CA GLY A 88 4.90 -13.30 -4.09
C GLY A 88 5.07 -14.76 -3.64
N SER A 89 6.32 -15.14 -3.44
CA SER A 89 6.75 -16.44 -2.91
C SER A 89 7.30 -16.29 -1.49
N ASN A 90 7.80 -17.39 -0.93
CA ASN A 90 8.41 -17.43 0.40
C ASN A 90 9.49 -16.35 0.57
N GLY A 91 9.32 -15.50 1.60
CA GLY A 91 10.23 -14.39 1.92
C GLY A 91 9.87 -13.05 1.27
N ASP A 92 8.91 -13.03 0.33
CA ASP A 92 8.53 -11.82 -0.41
C ASP A 92 7.54 -10.92 0.34
N GLY A 93 7.06 -11.29 1.53
CA GLY A 93 6.00 -10.57 2.24
C GLY A 93 6.26 -9.07 2.42
N LYS A 94 7.51 -8.67 2.70
CA LYS A 94 7.89 -7.25 2.79
C LYS A 94 7.92 -6.55 1.44
N MET A 95 8.39 -7.24 0.40
CA MET A 95 8.42 -6.72 -0.97
C MET A 95 7.01 -6.51 -1.50
N LEU A 96 6.09 -7.45 -1.22
CA LEU A 96 4.67 -7.31 -1.55
C LEU A 96 4.05 -6.06 -0.92
N LYS A 97 4.27 -5.83 0.39
CA LYS A 97 3.77 -4.62 1.07
C LYS A 97 4.29 -3.35 0.38
N ARG A 98 5.60 -3.30 0.14
CA ARG A 98 6.26 -2.16 -0.53
C ARG A 98 5.70 -1.91 -1.94
N THR A 99 5.58 -2.94 -2.75
CA THR A 99 5.06 -2.82 -4.13
C THR A 99 3.58 -2.44 -4.13
N LEU A 100 2.78 -3.01 -3.24
CA LEU A 100 1.37 -2.65 -3.10
C LEU A 100 1.19 -1.17 -2.72
N GLU A 101 1.97 -0.65 -1.78
CA GLU A 101 1.94 0.77 -1.40
C GLU A 101 2.32 1.68 -2.58
N ALA A 102 3.36 1.31 -3.34
CA ALA A 102 3.80 2.09 -4.49
C ALA A 102 2.77 2.12 -5.63
N LEU A 103 1.96 1.05 -5.76
CA LEU A 103 0.90 0.94 -6.77
C LEU A 103 -0.44 1.50 -6.31
N TYR A 104 -0.59 1.84 -5.03
CA TYR A 104 -1.91 2.08 -4.45
C TYR A 104 -2.55 3.36 -4.98
N HIS A 105 -3.79 3.23 -5.44
CA HIS A 105 -4.66 4.33 -5.82
C HIS A 105 -6.12 3.95 -5.50
N PRO A 106 -6.92 4.86 -4.92
CA PRO A 106 -8.28 4.55 -4.43
C PRO A 106 -9.28 4.14 -5.52
N ARG A 107 -8.99 4.41 -6.80
CA ARG A 107 -9.86 4.02 -7.93
C ARG A 107 -9.67 2.57 -8.40
N ASN A 108 -8.50 2.01 -8.12
CA ASN A 108 -8.07 0.70 -8.61
C ASN A 108 -8.49 -0.40 -7.63
N SER A 109 -8.42 -1.65 -8.08
CA SER A 109 -8.72 -2.84 -7.28
C SER A 109 -7.50 -3.76 -7.23
N TYR A 110 -7.25 -4.39 -6.08
CA TYR A 110 -6.03 -5.15 -5.84
C TYR A 110 -6.35 -6.52 -5.25
N VAL A 111 -5.74 -7.56 -5.81
CA VAL A 111 -5.65 -8.89 -5.23
C VAL A 111 -4.19 -9.20 -4.92
N VAL A 112 -3.93 -9.53 -3.67
CA VAL A 112 -2.60 -9.89 -3.16
C VAL A 112 -2.57 -11.39 -2.90
N HIS A 113 -1.51 -12.05 -3.35
CA HIS A 113 -1.29 -13.47 -3.10
C HIS A 113 0.13 -13.71 -2.61
N LEU A 114 0.26 -14.56 -1.59
CA LEU A 114 1.53 -15.08 -1.13
C LEU A 114 1.45 -16.60 -1.18
N ASP A 115 2.42 -17.24 -1.83
CA ASP A 115 2.45 -18.68 -2.10
C ASP A 115 2.22 -19.51 -0.82
N LEU A 116 1.51 -20.64 -0.97
CA LEU A 116 1.24 -21.58 0.11
C LEU A 116 2.51 -22.13 0.75
N GLU A 117 3.61 -22.24 -0.01
CA GLU A 117 4.93 -22.62 0.52
C GLU A 117 5.46 -21.63 1.57
N SER A 118 5.01 -20.38 1.52
CA SER A 118 5.44 -19.35 2.47
C SER A 118 4.95 -19.69 3.88
N PRO A 119 5.79 -19.45 4.93
CA PRO A 119 5.45 -19.73 6.31
C PRO A 119 4.05 -19.19 6.69
N PRO A 120 3.25 -19.95 7.46
CA PRO A 120 1.92 -19.48 7.89
C PRO A 120 1.96 -18.13 8.59
N GLN A 121 3.02 -17.86 9.36
CA GLN A 121 3.22 -16.60 10.05
C GLN A 121 3.42 -15.42 9.09
N GLU A 122 4.13 -15.62 7.98
CA GLU A 122 4.35 -14.58 6.97
C GLU A 122 3.05 -14.26 6.22
N ARG A 123 2.28 -15.29 5.86
CA ARG A 123 0.94 -15.11 5.27
C ARG A 123 -0.03 -14.41 6.21
N LEU A 124 -0.01 -14.75 7.49
CA LEU A 124 -0.83 -14.10 8.51
C LEU A 124 -0.43 -12.63 8.70
N ASP A 125 0.87 -12.34 8.72
CA ASP A 125 1.38 -10.97 8.81
C ASP A 125 0.95 -10.11 7.61
N LEU A 126 1.01 -10.66 6.39
CA LEU A 126 0.51 -9.97 5.20
C LEU A 126 -1.01 -9.76 5.24
N GLN A 127 -1.76 -10.77 5.71
CA GLN A 127 -3.22 -10.67 5.86
C GLN A 127 -3.61 -9.58 6.85
N ASN A 128 -2.98 -9.55 8.03
CA ASN A 128 -3.23 -8.53 9.05
C ASN A 128 -2.88 -7.15 8.51
N TYR A 129 -1.74 -7.01 7.84
CA TYR A 129 -1.36 -5.75 7.20
C TYR A 129 -2.44 -5.27 6.21
N VAL A 130 -2.96 -6.13 5.32
CA VAL A 130 -4.02 -5.75 4.37
C VAL A 130 -5.31 -5.32 5.09
N ASN A 131 -5.71 -6.05 6.14
CA ASN A 131 -6.94 -5.78 6.89
C ASN A 131 -6.87 -4.51 7.76
N ASP A 132 -5.71 -4.25 8.35
CA ASP A 132 -5.52 -3.20 9.35
C ASP A 132 -4.97 -1.90 8.76
N HIS A 133 -4.45 -1.92 7.54
CA HIS A 133 -3.93 -0.72 6.88
C HIS A 133 -5.05 0.33 6.72
N PRO A 134 -4.92 1.54 7.32
CA PRO A 134 -6.00 2.52 7.39
C PRO A 134 -6.59 2.89 6.03
N THR A 135 -5.72 3.04 5.03
CA THR A 135 -6.13 3.39 3.67
C THR A 135 -6.89 2.25 2.99
N PHE A 136 -6.42 1.01 3.12
CA PHE A 136 -7.05 -0.13 2.46
C PHE A 136 -8.40 -0.43 3.09
N LYS A 137 -8.49 -0.33 4.42
CA LYS A 137 -9.74 -0.45 5.16
C LYS A 137 -10.75 0.63 4.80
N LYS A 138 -10.29 1.88 4.62
CA LYS A 138 -11.16 3.00 4.25
C LYS A 138 -11.80 2.82 2.87
N PHE A 139 -11.04 2.35 1.88
CA PHE A 139 -11.52 2.22 0.50
C PHE A 139 -12.04 0.83 0.14
N GLY A 140 -11.67 -0.21 0.90
CA GLY A 140 -12.15 -1.58 0.70
C GLY A 140 -11.72 -2.22 -0.62
N ASN A 141 -10.65 -1.70 -1.25
CA ASN A 141 -10.25 -2.05 -2.61
C ASN A 141 -9.04 -2.99 -2.70
N VAL A 142 -8.55 -3.50 -1.57
CA VAL A 142 -7.45 -4.48 -1.50
C VAL A 142 -7.95 -5.76 -0.84
N ARG A 143 -7.70 -6.90 -1.48
CA ARG A 143 -8.08 -8.23 -0.99
C ARG A 143 -6.87 -9.16 -1.01
N MET A 144 -6.77 -10.05 -0.04
CA MET A 144 -5.75 -11.11 -0.05
C MET A 144 -6.40 -12.47 -0.33
N ILE A 145 -5.76 -13.30 -1.16
CA ILE A 145 -6.11 -14.71 -1.31
C ILE A 145 -5.68 -15.46 -0.04
N THR A 146 -6.62 -15.68 0.87
CA THR A 146 -6.36 -16.30 2.18
C THR A 146 -6.12 -17.81 2.09
N LYS A 147 -6.89 -18.49 1.23
CA LYS A 147 -6.62 -19.88 0.81
C LYS A 147 -5.52 -19.86 -0.25
N ALA A 148 -4.29 -19.73 0.20
CA ALA A 148 -3.12 -19.61 -0.67
C ALA A 148 -3.01 -20.78 -1.65
N ASN A 149 -2.81 -20.45 -2.93
CA ASN A 149 -2.48 -21.43 -3.96
C ASN A 149 -1.01 -21.80 -3.84
N LEU A 150 -0.68 -23.07 -4.11
CA LEU A 150 0.69 -23.53 -4.30
C LEU A 150 1.13 -23.20 -5.72
N VAL A 151 2.22 -22.44 -5.89
CA VAL A 151 2.63 -21.94 -7.20
C VAL A 151 4.00 -22.49 -7.61
N THR A 152 4.01 -23.39 -8.58
CA THR A 152 5.23 -23.96 -9.15
C THR A 152 5.78 -23.07 -10.25
N TYR A 153 7.08 -22.74 -10.18
CA TYR A 153 7.73 -21.99 -11.25
C TYR A 153 7.75 -22.82 -12.55
N ARG A 154 7.35 -22.21 -13.67
CA ARG A 154 7.13 -22.86 -14.99
C ARG A 154 5.95 -23.85 -15.05
N GLY A 155 5.19 -24.00 -13.97
CA GLY A 155 4.02 -24.85 -13.92
C GLY A 155 2.72 -24.13 -14.33
N PRO A 156 1.69 -24.86 -14.77
CA PRO A 156 0.33 -24.36 -14.96
C PRO A 156 -0.28 -23.73 -13.71
N THR A 157 0.18 -24.08 -12.50
CA THR A 157 -0.27 -23.45 -11.25
C THR A 157 -0.05 -21.94 -11.22
N MET A 158 0.99 -21.43 -11.89
CA MET A 158 1.20 -19.98 -12.03
C MET A 158 0.05 -19.31 -12.81
N VAL A 159 -0.39 -19.92 -13.92
CA VAL A 159 -1.53 -19.43 -14.69
C VAL A 159 -2.83 -19.60 -13.90
N ALA A 160 -2.99 -20.72 -13.18
CA ALA A 160 -4.15 -20.95 -12.32
C ALA A 160 -4.27 -19.90 -11.22
N ASN A 161 -3.16 -19.46 -10.62
CA ASN A 161 -3.14 -18.38 -9.64
C ASN A 161 -3.60 -17.04 -10.24
N THR A 162 -3.11 -16.71 -11.44
CA THR A 162 -3.55 -15.51 -12.17
C THR A 162 -5.05 -15.54 -12.47
N LEU A 163 -5.56 -16.68 -12.94
CA LEU A 163 -6.99 -16.87 -13.22
C LEU A 163 -7.84 -16.81 -11.94
N HIS A 164 -7.35 -17.34 -10.82
CA HIS A 164 -8.02 -17.24 -9.53
C HIS A 164 -8.15 -15.77 -9.09
N ALA A 165 -7.08 -14.97 -9.21
CA ALA A 165 -7.13 -13.54 -8.91
C ALA A 165 -8.09 -12.78 -9.84
N ALA A 166 -8.04 -13.05 -11.15
CA ALA A 166 -8.97 -12.46 -12.11
C ALA A 166 -10.43 -12.80 -11.77
N ALA A 167 -10.72 -14.04 -11.37
CA ALA A 167 -12.06 -14.45 -10.96
C ALA A 167 -12.55 -13.68 -9.72
N ILE A 168 -11.67 -13.42 -8.73
CA ILE A 168 -12.00 -12.59 -7.57
C ILE A 168 -12.30 -11.15 -8.01
N LEU A 169 -11.48 -10.57 -8.90
CA LEU A 169 -11.67 -9.20 -9.38
C LEU A 169 -12.93 -9.03 -10.24
N LEU A 170 -13.28 -10.03 -11.05
CA LEU A 170 -14.54 -10.04 -11.82
C LEU A 170 -15.77 -10.15 -10.92
N LYS A 171 -15.68 -10.91 -9.83
CA LYS A 171 -16.81 -11.13 -8.93
C LYS A 171 -16.99 -10.01 -7.91
N GLU A 172 -15.89 -9.47 -7.39
CA GLU A 172 -15.88 -8.63 -6.18
C GLU A 172 -15.07 -7.33 -6.33
N GLY A 173 -14.37 -7.14 -7.46
CA GLY A 173 -13.55 -5.95 -7.73
C GLY A 173 -14.31 -4.77 -8.34
N GLY A 174 -15.61 -4.95 -8.64
CA GLY A 174 -16.45 -3.96 -9.33
C GLY A 174 -16.01 -3.73 -10.77
N ASP A 175 -16.38 -2.57 -11.33
CA ASP A 175 -16.01 -2.21 -12.70
C ASP A 175 -14.54 -1.79 -12.79
N TRP A 176 -13.78 -2.46 -13.65
CA TRP A 176 -12.41 -2.13 -13.99
C TRP A 176 -12.16 -2.34 -15.48
N ASP A 177 -11.19 -1.60 -16.03
CA ASP A 177 -10.93 -1.53 -17.47
C ASP A 177 -9.80 -2.48 -17.90
N TRP A 178 -8.74 -2.60 -17.10
CA TRP A 178 -7.57 -3.41 -17.42
C TRP A 178 -7.07 -4.23 -16.24
N PHE A 179 -6.64 -5.45 -16.54
CA PHE A 179 -6.00 -6.36 -15.59
C PHE A 179 -4.48 -6.34 -15.78
N ILE A 180 -3.73 -6.24 -14.68
CA ILE A 180 -2.27 -6.21 -14.66
C ILE A 180 -1.77 -7.22 -13.61
N ASN A 181 -1.03 -8.24 -14.05
CA ASN A 181 -0.37 -9.18 -13.14
C ASN A 181 1.07 -8.76 -12.86
N LEU A 182 1.45 -8.76 -11.59
CA LEU A 182 2.77 -8.37 -11.09
C LEU A 182 3.25 -9.40 -10.07
N SER A 183 4.55 -9.52 -9.96
CA SER A 183 5.27 -10.24 -8.91
C SER A 183 5.76 -9.28 -7.83
N ALA A 184 6.23 -9.82 -6.71
CA ALA A 184 6.90 -9.05 -5.65
C ALA A 184 8.21 -8.39 -6.12
N SER A 185 8.81 -8.88 -7.20
CA SER A 185 10.04 -8.34 -7.78
C SER A 185 9.79 -7.14 -8.71
N ASP A 186 8.54 -6.91 -9.11
CA ASP A 186 8.18 -5.80 -9.98
C ASP A 186 8.03 -4.49 -9.18
N TYR A 187 8.33 -3.37 -9.84
CA TYR A 187 8.18 -2.04 -9.25
C TYR A 187 7.76 -0.99 -10.30
N PRO A 188 6.80 -0.10 -9.99
CA PRO A 188 6.37 0.90 -10.95
C PRO A 188 7.48 1.92 -11.24
N LEU A 189 7.67 2.23 -12.53
CA LEU A 189 8.60 3.27 -13.00
C LEU A 189 7.89 4.62 -13.25
N VAL A 190 6.56 4.62 -13.23
CA VAL A 190 5.70 5.79 -13.42
C VAL A 190 4.73 5.88 -12.25
N THR A 191 4.24 7.08 -11.97
CA THR A 191 3.23 7.27 -10.93
C THR A 191 1.88 6.71 -11.38
N GLN A 192 0.99 6.40 -10.43
CA GLN A 192 -0.37 5.97 -10.75
C GLN A 192 -1.14 7.07 -11.50
N ASP A 193 -0.93 8.33 -11.15
CA ASP A 193 -1.60 9.46 -11.80
C ASP A 193 -1.17 9.60 -13.26
N ASP A 194 0.13 9.48 -13.55
CA ASP A 194 0.64 9.52 -14.93
C ASP A 194 0.13 8.34 -15.76
N LEU A 195 0.06 7.14 -15.16
CA LEU A 195 -0.47 5.95 -15.80
C LEU A 195 -1.95 6.12 -16.13
N LEU A 196 -2.76 6.57 -15.16
CA LEU A 196 -4.19 6.84 -15.33
C LEU A 196 -4.42 7.93 -16.39
N HIS A 197 -3.65 9.01 -16.36
CA HIS A 197 -3.72 10.07 -17.36
C HIS A 197 -3.42 9.53 -18.76
N THR A 198 -2.31 8.81 -18.93
CA THR A 198 -1.90 8.27 -20.24
C THR A 198 -2.94 7.29 -20.80
N PHE A 199 -3.43 6.36 -19.97
CA PHE A 199 -4.42 5.39 -20.39
C PHE A 199 -5.82 6.00 -20.61
N SER A 200 -6.09 7.22 -20.15
CA SER A 200 -7.36 7.91 -20.45
C SER A 200 -7.53 8.22 -21.94
N TYR A 201 -6.44 8.27 -22.71
CA TYR A 201 -6.46 8.50 -24.16
C TYR A 201 -6.49 7.21 -24.98
N LEU A 202 -6.41 6.04 -24.33
CA LEU A 202 -6.36 4.74 -25.02
C LEU A 202 -7.75 4.10 -25.08
N PRO A 203 -8.13 3.47 -26.21
CA PRO A 203 -9.34 2.66 -26.30
C PRO A 203 -9.33 1.52 -25.27
N ARG A 204 -10.45 1.34 -24.56
CA ARG A 204 -10.60 0.35 -23.47
C ARG A 204 -10.61 -1.10 -23.94
N ASP A 205 -10.82 -1.34 -25.23
CA ASP A 205 -10.86 -2.66 -25.87
C ASP A 205 -9.47 -3.20 -26.27
N LEU A 206 -8.39 -2.47 -25.96
CA LEU A 206 -7.02 -2.90 -26.23
C LEU A 206 -6.46 -3.83 -25.16
N ASN A 207 -5.65 -4.79 -25.60
CA ASN A 207 -4.83 -5.66 -24.76
C ASN A 207 -3.34 -5.44 -25.06
N PHE A 208 -2.53 -5.34 -24.01
CA PHE A 208 -1.08 -5.11 -24.11
C PHE A 208 -0.35 -6.41 -23.74
N ILE A 209 0.04 -7.19 -24.74
CA ILE A 209 0.70 -8.49 -24.55
C ILE A 209 1.89 -8.57 -25.49
N ASP A 210 3.08 -8.75 -24.93
CA ASP A 210 4.26 -9.04 -25.76
C ASP A 210 4.17 -10.48 -26.28
N HIS A 211 4.26 -10.64 -27.59
CA HIS A 211 4.11 -11.94 -28.24
C HIS A 211 4.78 -11.97 -29.62
N THR A 212 5.20 -13.16 -30.02
CA THR A 212 5.65 -13.45 -31.38
C THR A 212 5.06 -14.78 -31.87
N SER A 213 4.76 -14.84 -33.16
CA SER A 213 4.43 -16.09 -33.84
C SER A 213 5.65 -16.84 -34.37
N ASN A 214 6.85 -16.28 -34.23
CA ASN A 214 8.07 -16.98 -34.63
C ASN A 214 8.52 -17.91 -33.51
N ILE A 215 8.00 -19.13 -33.54
CA ILE A 215 8.21 -20.11 -32.45
C ILE A 215 9.58 -20.79 -32.57
N GLY A 216 10.04 -21.09 -33.79
CA GLY A 216 11.34 -21.73 -34.03
C GLY A 216 11.58 -22.97 -33.14
N TRP A 217 12.75 -23.00 -32.49
CA TRP A 217 13.13 -24.09 -31.58
C TRP A 217 12.19 -24.26 -30.36
N LYS A 218 11.45 -23.21 -29.97
CA LYS A 218 10.53 -23.26 -28.82
C LYS A 218 9.37 -24.23 -29.07
N GLU A 219 9.05 -24.57 -30.32
CA GLU A 219 7.97 -25.52 -30.62
C GLU A 219 8.30 -26.89 -30.01
N TYR A 220 9.53 -27.34 -30.24
CA TYR A 220 10.02 -28.61 -29.72
C TYR A 220 10.22 -28.60 -28.20
N GLN A 221 10.56 -27.44 -27.62
CA GLN A 221 10.86 -27.32 -26.18
C GLN A 221 9.67 -26.92 -25.30
N ARG A 222 8.62 -26.30 -25.86
CA ARG A 222 7.49 -25.75 -25.10
C ARG A 222 6.12 -26.23 -25.58
N ALA A 223 5.94 -26.50 -26.88
CA ALA A 223 4.63 -26.90 -27.40
C ALA A 223 4.41 -28.42 -27.39
N LYS A 224 5.45 -29.19 -27.72
CA LYS A 224 5.38 -30.66 -27.82
C LYS A 224 5.55 -31.41 -26.49
N PRO A 225 6.31 -30.92 -25.49
CA PRO A 225 6.44 -31.65 -24.23
C PRO A 225 5.14 -31.72 -23.44
N ILE A 226 5.04 -32.75 -22.60
CA ILE A 226 3.98 -32.92 -21.61
C ILE A 226 4.63 -32.75 -20.24
N ILE A 227 4.06 -31.88 -19.42
CA ILE A 227 4.52 -31.62 -18.06
C ILE A 227 3.44 -32.01 -17.05
N VAL A 228 3.87 -32.48 -15.89
CA VAL A 228 3.02 -32.70 -14.73
C VAL A 228 3.45 -31.70 -13.66
N ASP A 229 2.47 -30.96 -13.13
CA ASP A 229 2.67 -30.01 -12.05
C ASP A 229 2.16 -30.60 -10.74
N PRO A 230 3.06 -30.99 -9.82
CA PRO A 230 2.66 -31.53 -8.52
C PRO A 230 1.80 -30.57 -7.72
N GLY A 231 1.97 -29.26 -7.92
CA GLY A 231 1.22 -28.24 -7.21
C GLY A 231 -0.29 -28.25 -7.47
N LEU A 232 -0.76 -29.00 -8.47
CA LEU A 232 -2.19 -29.20 -8.73
C LEU A 232 -2.85 -30.22 -7.79
N TYR A 233 -2.10 -31.18 -7.23
CA TYR A 233 -2.68 -32.29 -6.45
C TYR A 233 -1.91 -32.63 -5.17
N MET A 234 -0.70 -32.10 -4.98
CA MET A 234 0.09 -32.23 -3.76
C MET A 234 0.04 -30.97 -2.91
N THR A 235 0.32 -31.11 -1.61
CA THR A 235 0.41 -30.00 -0.65
C THR A 235 1.82 -29.47 -0.47
N LYS A 236 2.83 -30.23 -0.92
CA LYS A 236 4.25 -29.85 -0.87
C LYS A 236 4.69 -29.34 -2.24
N LYS A 237 5.42 -28.22 -2.26
CA LYS A 237 5.98 -27.69 -3.49
C LYS A 237 7.10 -28.58 -4.01
N GLU A 238 7.01 -28.93 -5.29
CA GLU A 238 8.04 -29.65 -6.03
C GLU A 238 8.08 -29.10 -7.46
N ASP A 239 9.22 -29.25 -8.12
CA ASP A 239 9.38 -28.81 -9.52
C ASP A 239 8.50 -29.63 -10.47
N VAL A 240 8.22 -29.04 -11.64
CA VAL A 240 7.49 -29.73 -12.70
C VAL A 240 8.24 -30.96 -13.21
N PHE A 241 7.52 -32.05 -13.40
CA PHE A 241 8.06 -33.27 -13.99
C PHE A 241 7.83 -33.29 -15.49
N TRP A 242 8.87 -33.60 -16.24
CA TRP A 242 8.79 -33.79 -17.68
C TRP A 242 8.49 -35.25 -17.99
N VAL A 243 7.42 -35.47 -18.73
CA VAL A 243 7.06 -36.80 -19.21
C VAL A 243 7.91 -37.11 -20.45
N THR A 244 8.32 -38.38 -20.60
CA THR A 244 9.17 -38.80 -21.72
C THR A 244 8.43 -38.74 -23.06
N GLN A 245 7.12 -38.97 -23.03
CA GLN A 245 6.23 -38.84 -24.19
C GLN A 245 6.00 -37.37 -24.57
N ARG A 246 5.79 -37.15 -25.86
CA ARG A 246 5.49 -35.84 -26.46
C ARG A 246 4.16 -35.91 -27.20
N ARG A 247 3.48 -34.78 -27.28
CA ARG A 247 2.26 -34.59 -28.08
C ARG A 247 2.57 -33.89 -29.40
N SER A 248 1.67 -34.02 -30.36
CA SER A 248 1.66 -33.18 -31.56
C SER A 248 1.32 -31.73 -31.22
N VAL A 249 1.73 -30.81 -32.09
CA VAL A 249 1.35 -29.40 -31.99
C VAL A 249 -0.14 -29.27 -32.31
N PRO A 250 -0.92 -28.51 -31.54
CA PRO A 250 -2.33 -28.26 -31.86
C PRO A 250 -2.46 -27.61 -33.23
N THR A 251 -3.40 -28.09 -34.04
CA THR A 251 -3.67 -27.56 -35.39
C THR A 251 -4.90 -26.64 -35.44
N ALA A 252 -5.73 -26.64 -34.40
CA ALA A 252 -6.96 -25.85 -34.33
C ALA A 252 -6.72 -24.35 -34.11
N PHE A 253 -5.52 -23.95 -33.68
CA PHE A 253 -5.17 -22.56 -33.39
C PHE A 253 -3.68 -22.32 -33.60
N LYS A 254 -3.33 -21.06 -33.84
CA LYS A 254 -1.95 -20.62 -33.95
C LYS A 254 -1.35 -20.41 -32.56
N LEU A 255 -0.16 -20.95 -32.34
CA LEU A 255 0.59 -20.71 -31.11
C LEU A 255 1.38 -19.40 -31.22
N PHE A 256 1.41 -18.68 -30.11
CA PHE A 256 2.26 -17.50 -29.90
C PHE A 256 3.09 -17.71 -28.63
N THR A 257 4.23 -17.03 -28.55
CA THR A 257 5.08 -17.02 -27.35
C THR A 257 5.44 -15.59 -26.99
N GLY A 258 5.34 -15.27 -25.70
CA GLY A 258 6.05 -14.21 -25.01
C GLY A 258 6.94 -14.81 -23.93
#